data_AF-A0A4V6KL01-F1
#
_entry.id   AF-A0A4V6KL01-F1
#
_cell.length_a   1.000
_cell.length_b   1.000
_cell.length_c   1.000
_cell.angle_alpha   90.00
_cell.angle_beta   90.00
_cell.angle_gamma   90.00
#
_symmetry.space_group_name_H-M   'P 1'
#
loop_
_entity.id
_entity.type
_entity.pdbx_description
1 polymer ?
#
loop_
_entity_poly.entity_id
_entity_poly.type
_entity_poly.pdbx_seq_one_letter_code
_entity_poly.pdbx_strand_id
1 'polypeptide(L)' 'MIESRAWLSYILDNYATVDEAVKAIRSDVRLAAAHMPIDYASDTKHIAIEDVSGDSAHHRDR' A
#
# COMPACT_ATOMS: atom_id res chain seq x y z
N MET A 1 -5.87 -10.54 -1.95
CA MET A 1 -5.87 -9.67 -0.75
C MET A 1 -4.51 -9.82 -0.10
N ILE A 2 -3.85 -8.70 0.22
CA ILE A 2 -2.47 -8.70 0.73
C ILE A 2 -2.51 -8.30 2.20
N GLU A 3 -1.82 -9.08 3.04
CA GLU A 3 -1.65 -8.83 4.46
C GLU A 3 -0.91 -7.50 4.71
N SER A 4 -1.35 -6.71 5.70
CA SER A 4 -0.79 -5.38 6.01
C SER A 4 0.74 -5.33 6.09
N ARG A 5 1.34 -6.38 6.67
CA ARG A 5 2.80 -6.53 6.81
C ARG A 5 3.56 -6.72 5.50
N ALA A 6 2.90 -7.11 4.41
CA ALA A 6 3.51 -7.38 3.11
C ALA A 6 3.24 -6.26 2.08
N TRP A 7 2.53 -5.19 2.43
CA TRP A 7 2.16 -4.14 1.48
C TRP A 7 3.36 -3.46 0.84
N LEU A 8 4.34 -3.04 1.64
CA LEU A 8 5.50 -2.31 1.16
C LEU A 8 6.35 -3.18 0.23
N SER A 9 6.69 -4.40 0.65
CA SER A 9 7.48 -5.32 -0.17
C SER A 9 6.75 -5.66 -1.47
N TYR A 10 5.44 -5.92 -1.41
CA TYR A 10 4.66 -6.17 -2.62
C TYR A 10 4.73 -5.00 -3.60
N ILE A 11 4.59 -3.76 -3.14
CA ILE A 11 4.66 -2.58 -4.03
C ILE A 11 6.05 -2.48 -4.67
N LEU A 12 7.12 -2.62 -3.88
CA LEU A 12 8.50 -2.50 -4.36
C LEU A 12 8.93 -3.66 -5.27
N ASP A 13 8.40 -4.85 -5.04
CA ASP A 13 8.75 -6.05 -5.81
C ASP A 13 8.03 -6.10 -7.17
N ASN A 14 6.90 -5.37 -7.33
CA ASN A 14 6.03 -5.54 -8.49
C ASN A 14 5.89 -4.30 -9.39
N TYR A 15 6.25 -3.10 -8.93
CA TYR A 15 6.07 -1.86 -9.71
C TYR A 15 7.35 -1.04 -9.76
N ALA A 16 7.68 -0.54 -10.94
CA ALA A 16 8.88 0.26 -11.16
C ALA A 16 8.59 1.77 -11.06
N THR A 17 7.32 2.18 -11.26
CA THR A 17 6.90 3.58 -11.25
C THR A 17 5.71 3.83 -10.32
N VAL A 18 5.54 5.08 -9.90
CA VAL A 18 4.40 5.52 -9.07
C VAL A 18 3.08 5.34 -9.83
N ASP A 19 3.02 5.64 -11.13
CA ASP A 19 1.81 5.50 -11.94
C ASP A 19 1.33 4.03 -12.00
N GLU A 20 2.24 3.08 -12.23
CA GLU A 20 1.93 1.64 -12.22
C GLU A 20 1.36 1.20 -10.87
N ALA A 21 2.02 1.58 -9.78
CA ALA A 21 1.59 1.25 -8.43
C ALA A 21 0.21 1.84 -8.10
N VAL A 22 -0.02 3.12 -8.43
CA VAL A 22 -1.30 3.81 -8.19
C VAL A 22 -2.43 3.17 -8.99
N LYS A 23 -2.18 2.86 -10.26
CA LYS A 23 -3.17 2.22 -11.13
C LYS A 23 -3.58 0.87 -10.56
N ALA A 24 -2.61 0.01 -10.25
CA ALA A 24 -2.87 -1.33 -9.73
C ALA A 24 -3.56 -1.33 -8.36
N ILE A 25 -3.17 -0.42 -7.45
CA ILE A 25 -3.83 -0.27 -6.14
C ILE A 25 -5.29 0.14 -6.28
N ARG A 26 -5.62 0.99 -7.27
CA ARG A 26 -7.00 1.44 -7.49
C ARG A 26 -7.89 0.39 -8.14
N SER A 27 -7.37 -0.37 -9.11
CA SER A 27 -8.16 -1.34 -9.88
C SER A 27 -8.17 -2.74 -9.27
N ASP A 28 -7.01 -3.27 -8.92
CA ASP A 28 -6.81 -4.73 -8.88
C ASP A 28 -6.30 -5.25 -7.52
N VAL A 29 -5.64 -4.41 -6.74
CA VAL A 29 -5.09 -4.80 -5.43
C VAL A 29 -6.06 -4.41 -4.32
N ARG A 30 -6.24 -5.34 -3.38
CA ARG A 30 -6.95 -5.10 -2.12
C ARG A 30 -6.00 -5.35 -0.96
N LEU A 31 -5.69 -4.26 -0.27
CA LEU A 31 -4.86 -4.17 0.92
C LEU A 31 -5.78 -4.39 2.13
N ALA A 32 -5.45 -5.34 3.01
CA ALA A 32 -6.28 -5.65 4.18
C ALA A 32 -5.59 -5.22 5.48
N ALA A 33 -6.25 -4.35 6.23
CA ALA A 33 -5.86 -4.03 7.59
C ALA A 33 -5.96 -5.29 8.48
N ALA A 34 -4.92 -5.55 9.27
CA ALA A 34 -4.92 -6.68 10.20
C ALA A 34 -5.65 -6.30 11.49
N HIS A 35 -6.55 -7.18 11.94
CA HIS A 35 -7.11 -7.12 13.29
C HIS A 35 -6.10 -7.73 14.28
N MET A 36 -5.46 -6.89 15.08
CA MET A 36 -4.57 -7.36 16.15
C MET A 36 -5.38 -7.62 17.44
N PRO A 37 -4.99 -8.61 18.28
CA PRO A 37 -5.67 -8.94 19.53
C PRO A 37 -5.35 -7.90 20.63
N ILE A 38 -5.80 -6.68 20.41
CA ILE A 38 -5.72 -5.51 21.30
C ILE A 38 -7.04 -4.75 21.17
N ASP A 39 -7.49 -4.07 22.24
CA ASP A 39 -8.81 -3.39 22.32
C ASP A 39 -9.05 -2.33 21.23
N TYR A 40 -8.01 -1.93 20.50
CA TYR A 40 -8.12 -1.24 19.22
C TYR A 40 -7.51 -2.10 18.12
N ALA A 41 -8.36 -2.67 17.25
CA ALA A 41 -7.93 -2.94 15.89
C ALA A 41 -7.66 -1.56 15.24
N SER A 42 -6.49 -1.36 14.67
CA SER A 42 -6.38 -1.48 13.23
C SER A 42 -4.93 -1.18 12.89
N ASP A 43 -4.30 -2.03 12.09
CA ASP A 43 -3.03 -1.70 11.46
C ASP A 43 -3.25 -0.61 10.38
N THR A 44 -3.71 0.57 10.81
CA THR A 44 -3.96 1.71 9.95
C THR A 44 -2.61 2.27 9.53
N LYS A 45 -2.26 2.04 8.27
CA LYS A 45 -1.02 2.53 7.67
C LYS A 45 -1.29 3.55 6.59
N HIS A 46 -0.29 4.40 6.42
CA HIS A 46 -0.13 5.26 5.26
C HIS A 46 1.15 4.86 4.54
N ILE A 47 1.09 4.78 3.21
CA ILE A 47 2.26 4.53 2.38
C ILE A 47 2.46 5.75 1.49
N ALA A 48 3.68 6.28 1.52
CA ALA A 48 4.16 7.27 0.57
C ALA A 48 5.25 6.61 -0.30
N ILE A 49 5.15 6.79 -1.61
CA ILE A 49 6.14 6.32 -2.58
C ILE A 49 6.52 7.46 -3.53
N GLU A 50 7.77 7.45 -3.97
CA GLU A 50 8.33 8.33 -4.99
C GLU A 50 9.15 7.49 -5.97
N ASP A 51 9.28 7.94 -7.23
CA ASP A 51 10.15 7.31 -8.21
C ASP A 51 11.16 8.30 -8.83
N VAL A 52 12.05 7.78 -9.67
CA VAL A 52 13.16 8.55 -10.28
C VAL A 52 12.70 9.66 -11.22
N SER A 53 11.44 9.67 -11.65
CA SER A 53 10.87 10.77 -12.46
C SER A 53 10.53 12.00 -11.62
N GLY A 54 10.49 11.85 -10.30
CA GLY A 54 10.05 12.88 -9.36
C GLY A 54 8.55 12.86 -9.07
N ASP A 55 7.81 11.85 -9.55
CA ASP A 55 6.41 11.66 -9.18
C ASP A 55 6.27 11.12 -7.75
N SER A 56 5.19 11.48 -7.06
CA SER A 56 4.93 11.07 -5.67
C SER A 56 3.46 10.85 -5.38
N ALA A 57 3.15 9.86 -4.55
CA ALA A 57 1.79 9.54 -4.14
C ALA A 57 1.69 9.14 -2.66
N HIS A 58 0.58 9.53 -2.02
CA HIS A 58 0.24 9.16 -0.65
C HIS A 58 -1.09 8.38 -0.61
N HIS A 59 -1.04 7.15 -0.10
CA HIS A 59 -2.20 6.26 0.00
C HIS A 59 -2.70 6.12 1.45
N ARG A 60 -4.03 6.05 1.63
CA ARG A 60 -4.71 5.86 2.91
C ARG A 60 -5.72 4.72 2.78
N ASP A 61 -5.60 3.73 3.66
CA ASP A 61 -6.65 2.72 3.85
C ASP A 61 -7.79 3.34 4.68
N ARG A 62 -9.04 3.22 4.22
CA ARG A 62 -10.23 3.79 4.87
C ARG A 62 -11.30 2.73 5.05
#